data_AF-A0AAW2VAU0-F1
#
_entry.id   AF-A0AAW2VAU0-F1
#
_cell.length_a   1.000
_cell.length_b   1.000
_cell.length_c   1.000
_cell.angle_alpha   90.00
_cell.angle_beta   90.00
_cell.angle_gamma   90.00
#
_symmetry.space_group_name_H-M   'P 1'
#
loop_
_entity.id
_entity.type
_entity.pdbx_description
1 polymer ?
#
loop_
_entity_poly.entity_id
_entity_poly.type
_entity_poly.pdbx_seq_one_letter_code
_entity_poly.pdbx_strand_id
1 'polypeptide(L)'
;MRSGGCAVQQALTAEAAGVVKQAVVLAKRRGHAQVTPLHVANTMLATSSGLFRVACLESHSHPLQCKALELCFNVALNRLPASSSNPMLAPPHSQHPSISNALVAAFKRAQAHQRRGSIENQQQPLLAVKIELEQLIISILDDPSVSRVMREAGFSSTQVKNNVEKAVSLELCSQSSPPHKNNSKENSLLTLQPSSSPPTTQNERKTRNPSEIPIRNEDVNIIIETLSTSRKRKSLVIVGECISNLETTVSALMDRVDKGEVPDSLREVKFISIPPLYSFCNLHREEVEQKIGELSCLVKSLVGKGVILYLGDLKWISDYRLA
;
A
#
# COMPACT_ATOMS: atom_id res chain seq x y z
N MET A 1 -15.22 -31.83 -16.15
CA MET A 1 -14.00 -31.12 -16.60
C MET A 1 -13.51 -30.19 -15.49
N ARG A 2 -12.39 -30.48 -14.81
CA ARG A 2 -11.82 -29.66 -13.72
C ARG A 2 -10.29 -29.63 -13.82
N SER A 3 -9.73 -28.68 -14.58
CA SER A 3 -8.26 -28.50 -14.65
C SER A 3 -7.80 -27.05 -14.91
N GLY A 4 -8.71 -26.11 -15.19
CA GLY A 4 -8.34 -24.75 -15.61
C GLY A 4 -7.83 -23.81 -14.50
N GLY A 5 -7.97 -24.18 -13.21
CA GLY A 5 -7.56 -23.31 -12.10
C GLY A 5 -6.04 -23.21 -11.92
N CYS A 6 -5.34 -24.34 -11.95
CA CYS A 6 -3.91 -24.40 -11.63
C CYS A 6 -3.03 -23.70 -12.69
N ALA A 7 -3.37 -23.88 -13.98
CA ALA A 7 -2.62 -23.28 -15.08
C ALA A 7 -2.65 -21.73 -15.06
N VAL A 8 -3.72 -21.13 -14.53
CA VAL A 8 -3.84 -19.67 -14.42
C VAL A 8 -3.02 -19.14 -13.23
N GLN A 9 -2.93 -19.88 -12.13
CA GLN A 9 -2.08 -19.50 -10.99
C GLN A 9 -0.58 -19.58 -11.30
N GLN A 10 -0.18 -20.48 -12.20
CA GLN A 10 1.20 -20.58 -12.70
C GLN A 10 1.63 -19.39 -13.59
N ALA A 11 0.67 -18.59 -14.06
CA ALA A 11 0.90 -17.41 -14.90
C ALA A 11 0.80 -16.08 -14.12
N LEU A 12 1.04 -16.08 -12.81
CA LEU A 12 1.09 -14.87 -11.96
C LEU A 12 2.55 -14.49 -11.63
N THR A 13 2.83 -13.22 -11.35
CA THR A 13 4.05 -12.85 -10.61
C THR A 13 3.99 -13.37 -9.17
N ALA A 14 5.14 -13.44 -8.48
CA ALA A 14 5.19 -13.93 -7.09
C ALA A 14 4.30 -13.10 -6.14
N GLU A 15 4.26 -11.79 -6.34
CA GLU A 15 3.42 -10.85 -5.60
C GLU A 15 1.91 -11.06 -5.88
N ALA A 16 1.52 -11.11 -7.16
CA ALA A 16 0.14 -11.38 -7.55
C ALA A 16 -0.34 -12.76 -7.08
N ALA A 17 0.53 -13.77 -7.10
CA ALA A 17 0.27 -15.08 -6.52
C ALA A 17 0.11 -15.02 -4.99
N GLY A 18 0.90 -14.19 -4.29
CA GLY A 18 0.77 -13.92 -2.85
C GLY A 18 -0.59 -13.34 -2.49
N VAL A 19 -1.04 -12.30 -3.21
CA VAL A 19 -2.37 -11.68 -3.05
C VAL A 19 -3.48 -12.71 -3.30
N VAL A 20 -3.39 -13.52 -4.36
CA VAL A 20 -4.38 -14.57 -4.66
C VAL A 20 -4.38 -15.66 -3.57
N LYS A 21 -3.22 -16.04 -3.03
CA LYS A 21 -3.10 -17.00 -1.91
C LYS A 21 -3.74 -16.46 -0.63
N GLN A 22 -3.55 -15.18 -0.32
CA GLN A 22 -4.24 -14.50 0.80
C GLN A 22 -5.77 -14.44 0.57
N ALA A 23 -6.23 -14.14 -0.65
CA ALA A 23 -7.65 -14.16 -1.00
C ALA A 23 -8.30 -15.56 -0.87
N VAL A 24 -7.55 -16.64 -1.18
CA VAL A 24 -7.96 -18.04 -0.92
C VAL A 24 -8.12 -18.29 0.58
N VAL A 25 -7.19 -17.80 1.43
CA VAL A 25 -7.29 -17.91 2.89
C VAL A 25 -8.47 -17.11 3.43
N LEU A 26 -8.73 -15.91 2.92
CA LEU A 26 -9.88 -15.08 3.30
C LEU A 26 -11.21 -15.77 2.97
N ALA A 27 -11.35 -16.35 1.77
CA ALA A 27 -12.53 -17.11 1.39
C ALA A 27 -12.75 -18.35 2.29
N LYS A 28 -11.67 -19.08 2.60
CA LYS A 28 -11.70 -20.23 3.51
C LYS A 28 -12.08 -19.85 4.95
N ARG A 29 -11.51 -18.74 5.47
CA ARG A 29 -11.86 -18.18 6.81
C ARG A 29 -13.32 -17.71 6.89
N ARG A 30 -13.95 -17.34 5.77
CA ARG A 30 -15.39 -16.97 5.69
C ARG A 30 -16.33 -18.13 5.32
N GLY A 31 -15.82 -19.35 5.12
CA GLY A 31 -16.64 -20.49 4.71
C GLY A 31 -17.25 -20.37 3.31
N HIS A 32 -16.68 -19.53 2.44
CA HIS A 32 -17.19 -19.33 1.08
C HIS A 32 -16.76 -20.46 0.13
N ALA A 33 -17.68 -20.95 -0.71
CA ALA A 33 -17.38 -22.00 -1.69
C ALA A 33 -16.37 -21.58 -2.78
N GLN A 34 -16.24 -20.27 -3.02
CA GLN A 34 -15.46 -19.71 -4.12
C GLN A 34 -14.67 -18.45 -3.73
N VAL A 35 -13.47 -18.33 -4.30
CA VAL A 35 -12.69 -17.09 -4.33
C VAL A 35 -13.18 -16.23 -5.50
N THR A 36 -13.53 -14.99 -5.22
CA THR A 36 -14.15 -14.05 -6.17
C THR A 36 -13.32 -12.76 -6.31
N PRO A 37 -13.57 -11.92 -7.33
CA PRO A 37 -12.87 -10.63 -7.47
C PRO A 37 -12.96 -9.75 -6.22
N LEU A 38 -14.08 -9.77 -5.48
CA LEU A 38 -14.24 -9.07 -4.19
C LEU A 38 -13.22 -9.51 -3.12
N HIS A 39 -12.85 -10.80 -3.08
CA HIS A 39 -11.83 -11.28 -2.15
C HIS A 39 -10.44 -10.74 -2.49
N VAL A 40 -10.13 -10.68 -3.79
CA VAL A 40 -8.86 -10.15 -4.30
C VAL A 40 -8.78 -8.64 -4.05
N ALA A 41 -9.83 -7.88 -4.39
CA ALA A 41 -9.92 -6.45 -4.14
C ALA A 41 -9.78 -6.10 -2.65
N ASN A 42 -10.50 -6.81 -1.76
CA ASN A 42 -10.39 -6.62 -0.31
C ASN A 42 -8.97 -6.92 0.21
N THR A 43 -8.31 -7.94 -0.35
CA THR A 43 -6.93 -8.31 0.01
C THR A 43 -5.95 -7.22 -0.44
N MET A 44 -6.06 -6.74 -1.68
CA MET A 44 -5.23 -5.64 -2.21
C MET A 44 -5.41 -4.34 -1.41
N LEU A 45 -6.63 -4.04 -0.95
CA LEU A 45 -6.93 -2.84 -0.15
C LEU A 45 -6.40 -2.94 1.30
N ALA A 46 -6.20 -4.16 1.81
CA ALA A 46 -5.69 -4.39 3.16
C ALA A 46 -4.20 -4.05 3.30
N THR A 47 -3.42 -4.13 2.22
CA THR A 47 -2.00 -3.76 2.20
C THR A 47 -1.83 -2.25 2.32
N SER A 48 -1.29 -1.77 3.45
CA SER A 48 -1.19 -0.33 3.77
C SER A 48 -0.43 0.50 2.71
N SER A 49 0.58 -0.09 2.06
CA SER A 49 1.40 0.50 0.99
C SER A 49 1.09 -0.01 -0.42
N GLY A 50 0.02 -0.81 -0.60
CA GLY A 50 -0.27 -1.45 -1.89
C GLY A 50 -0.79 -0.48 -2.95
N LEU A 51 -0.34 -0.64 -4.20
CA LEU A 51 -0.68 0.22 -5.36
C LEU A 51 -2.20 0.52 -5.48
N PHE A 52 -3.06 -0.48 -5.27
CA PHE A 52 -4.52 -0.29 -5.27
C PHE A 52 -5.01 0.67 -4.17
N ARG A 53 -4.44 0.59 -2.97
CA ARG A 53 -4.79 1.46 -1.83
C ARG A 53 -4.27 2.88 -2.05
N VAL A 54 -3.07 3.04 -2.62
CA VAL A 54 -2.52 4.35 -3.01
C VAL A 54 -3.43 5.02 -4.05
N ALA A 55 -3.78 4.33 -5.14
CA ALA A 55 -4.67 4.87 -6.17
C ALA A 55 -6.09 5.22 -5.65
N CYS A 56 -6.58 4.51 -4.63
CA CYS A 56 -7.78 4.89 -3.88
C CYS A 56 -7.60 6.19 -3.09
N LEU A 57 -6.49 6.36 -2.36
CA LEU A 57 -6.20 7.60 -1.62
C LEU A 57 -6.02 8.81 -2.56
N GLU A 58 -5.35 8.63 -3.70
CA GLU A 58 -5.25 9.66 -4.75
C GLU A 58 -6.60 10.04 -5.37
N SER A 59 -7.61 9.16 -5.28
CA SER A 59 -8.96 9.45 -5.76
C SER A 59 -9.79 10.27 -4.78
N HIS A 60 -9.44 10.28 -3.48
CA HIS A 60 -10.19 10.92 -2.41
C HIS A 60 -9.31 11.39 -1.25
N SER A 61 -9.22 12.71 -1.05
CA SER A 61 -8.33 13.37 -0.08
C SER A 61 -8.57 13.05 1.42
N HIS A 62 -9.55 12.21 1.76
CA HIS A 62 -9.89 11.90 3.16
C HIS A 62 -9.69 10.41 3.47
N PRO A 63 -8.77 10.05 4.38
CA PRO A 63 -8.46 8.66 4.75
C PRO A 63 -9.67 7.79 5.15
N LEU A 64 -10.71 8.39 5.74
CA LEU A 64 -11.95 7.69 6.11
C LEU A 64 -12.67 7.07 4.91
N GLN A 65 -12.53 7.62 3.70
CA GLN A 65 -13.13 7.02 2.49
C GLN A 65 -12.55 5.64 2.20
N CYS A 66 -11.23 5.45 2.33
CA CYS A 66 -10.62 4.13 2.18
C CYS A 66 -11.08 3.13 3.27
N LYS A 67 -11.45 3.62 4.46
CA LYS A 67 -12.04 2.78 5.51
C LYS A 67 -13.51 2.44 5.23
N ALA A 68 -14.29 3.37 4.67
CA ALA A 68 -15.64 3.11 4.18
C ALA A 68 -15.63 2.05 3.05
N LEU A 69 -14.69 2.15 2.11
CA LEU A 69 -14.51 1.15 1.05
C LEU A 69 -14.14 -0.24 1.61
N GLU A 70 -13.26 -0.30 2.61
CA GLU A 70 -12.94 -1.54 3.33
C GLU A 70 -14.19 -2.15 3.99
N LEU A 71 -15.05 -1.33 4.61
CA LEU A 71 -16.32 -1.78 5.19
C LEU A 71 -17.30 -2.27 4.10
N CYS A 72 -17.44 -1.55 2.99
CA CYS A 72 -18.31 -1.94 1.87
C CYS A 72 -17.87 -3.28 1.24
N PHE A 73 -16.57 -3.52 1.05
CA PHE A 73 -16.07 -4.83 0.61
C PHE A 73 -16.39 -5.94 1.62
N ASN A 74 -16.26 -5.69 2.92
CA ASN A 74 -16.60 -6.68 3.93
C ASN A 74 -18.12 -6.96 4.00
N VAL A 75 -18.98 -5.94 3.85
CA VAL A 75 -20.43 -6.11 3.73
C VAL A 75 -20.80 -6.91 2.47
N ALA A 76 -20.19 -6.60 1.32
CA ALA A 76 -20.42 -7.34 0.09
C ALA A 76 -19.93 -8.79 0.14
N LEU A 77 -18.80 -9.05 0.82
CA LEU A 77 -18.31 -10.40 1.08
C LEU A 77 -19.26 -11.18 2.01
N ASN A 78 -19.81 -10.54 3.05
CA ASN A 78 -20.82 -11.16 3.92
C ASN A 78 -22.17 -11.44 3.21
N ARG A 79 -22.42 -10.87 2.02
CA ARG A 79 -23.59 -11.16 1.17
C ARG A 79 -23.35 -12.34 0.20
N LEU A 80 -22.15 -12.94 0.17
CA LEU A 80 -21.86 -14.09 -0.71
C LEU A 80 -22.45 -15.39 -0.17
N PRO A 81 -22.74 -16.38 -1.05
CA PRO A 81 -23.15 -17.72 -0.61
C PRO A 81 -22.05 -18.41 0.21
N ALA A 82 -22.23 -18.49 1.51
CA ALA A 82 -21.46 -19.37 2.38
C ALA A 82 -21.84 -20.84 2.10
N SER A 83 -20.86 -21.74 2.14
CA SER A 83 -21.11 -23.18 2.13
C SER A 83 -21.76 -23.57 3.46
N SER A 84 -23.05 -23.89 3.45
CA SER A 84 -23.73 -24.47 4.61
C SER A 84 -23.13 -25.85 4.95
N SER A 85 -22.25 -25.88 5.94
CA SER A 85 -21.67 -27.10 6.47
C SER A 85 -22.73 -27.86 7.29
N ASN A 86 -23.57 -28.65 6.61
CA ASN A 86 -24.46 -29.60 7.28
C ASN A 86 -23.60 -30.60 8.08
N PRO A 87 -23.65 -30.58 9.43
CA PRO A 87 -22.60 -31.20 10.27
C PRO A 87 -22.72 -32.74 10.40
N MET A 88 -23.52 -33.39 9.56
CA MET A 88 -23.97 -34.78 9.74
C MET A 88 -23.57 -35.76 8.62
N LEU A 89 -23.17 -35.28 7.43
CA LEU A 89 -23.09 -36.15 6.23
C LEU A 89 -21.93 -35.87 5.25
N ALA A 90 -20.94 -35.05 5.63
CA ALA A 90 -19.77 -34.78 4.79
C ALA A 90 -18.47 -35.30 5.45
N PRO A 91 -17.61 -36.05 4.74
CA PRO A 91 -16.32 -36.49 5.26
C PRO A 91 -15.36 -35.29 5.47
N PRO A 92 -14.37 -35.39 6.38
CA PRO A 92 -13.54 -34.26 6.84
C PRO A 92 -12.48 -33.79 5.84
N HIS A 93 -12.71 -33.96 4.53
CA HIS A 93 -11.79 -33.50 3.50
C HIS A 93 -11.92 -32.00 3.29
N SER A 94 -10.87 -31.27 3.71
CA SER A 94 -10.76 -29.82 3.68
C SER A 94 -11.13 -29.21 2.32
N GLN A 95 -12.34 -28.66 2.20
CA GLN A 95 -12.78 -28.00 0.98
C GLN A 95 -11.99 -26.69 0.80
N HIS A 96 -11.02 -26.71 -0.11
CA HIS A 96 -10.38 -25.48 -0.57
C HIS A 96 -11.33 -24.72 -1.51
N PRO A 97 -11.51 -23.40 -1.30
CA PRO A 97 -12.44 -22.62 -2.11
C PRO A 97 -11.96 -22.56 -3.57
N SER A 98 -12.87 -22.86 -4.49
CA SER A 98 -12.56 -22.87 -5.93
C SER A 98 -12.47 -21.45 -6.51
N ILE A 99 -11.69 -21.25 -7.57
CA ILE A 99 -11.64 -19.94 -8.24
C ILE A 99 -12.94 -19.72 -9.03
N SER A 100 -13.64 -18.60 -8.81
CA SER A 100 -14.90 -18.31 -9.51
C SER A 100 -14.69 -17.96 -10.99
N ASN A 101 -15.72 -18.16 -11.82
CA ASN A 101 -15.67 -17.84 -13.25
C ASN A 101 -15.35 -16.34 -13.50
N ALA A 102 -15.82 -15.44 -12.64
CA ALA A 102 -15.50 -14.01 -12.73
C ALA A 102 -14.01 -13.73 -12.45
N LEU A 103 -13.41 -14.41 -11.47
CA LEU A 103 -11.99 -14.29 -11.18
C LEU A 103 -11.12 -14.93 -12.29
N VAL A 104 -11.55 -16.05 -12.89
CA VAL A 104 -10.92 -16.59 -14.11
C VAL A 104 -11.02 -15.61 -15.29
N ALA A 105 -12.13 -14.90 -15.44
CA ALA A 105 -12.29 -13.87 -16.48
C ALA A 105 -11.36 -12.67 -16.22
N ALA A 106 -11.22 -12.22 -14.97
CA ALA A 106 -10.26 -11.17 -14.60
C ALA A 106 -8.80 -11.57 -14.93
N PHE A 107 -8.36 -12.78 -14.57
CA PHE A 107 -7.02 -13.26 -14.94
C PHE A 107 -6.80 -13.29 -16.47
N LYS A 108 -7.79 -13.75 -17.24
CA LYS A 108 -7.72 -13.76 -18.72
C LYS A 108 -7.65 -12.36 -19.32
N ARG A 109 -8.41 -11.40 -18.77
CA ARG A 109 -8.34 -9.99 -19.16
C ARG A 109 -6.96 -9.39 -18.83
N ALA A 110 -6.45 -9.56 -17.62
CA ALA A 110 -5.12 -9.09 -17.21
C ALA A 110 -4.01 -9.61 -18.15
N GLN A 111 -4.02 -10.91 -18.47
CA GLN A 111 -3.07 -11.50 -19.43
C GLN A 111 -3.23 -10.94 -20.86
N ALA A 112 -4.44 -10.53 -21.25
CA ALA A 112 -4.68 -9.88 -22.55
C ALA A 112 -4.21 -8.42 -22.60
N HIS A 113 -4.20 -7.70 -21.45
CA HIS A 113 -3.66 -6.34 -21.36
C HIS A 113 -2.14 -6.31 -21.54
N GLN A 114 -1.39 -7.21 -20.88
CA GLN A 114 0.06 -7.32 -21.07
C GLN A 114 0.48 -7.54 -22.53
N ARG A 115 -0.28 -8.39 -23.26
CA ARG A 115 -0.08 -8.62 -24.70
C ARG A 115 -0.35 -7.40 -25.59
N ARG A 116 -0.93 -6.31 -25.05
CA ARG A 116 -1.14 -5.03 -25.76
C ARG A 116 -0.18 -3.93 -25.31
N GLY A 117 0.43 -4.05 -24.13
CA GLY A 117 1.44 -3.09 -23.64
C GLY A 117 2.84 -3.30 -24.23
N SER A 118 3.18 -4.51 -24.66
CA SER A 118 4.48 -4.82 -25.27
C SER A 118 4.53 -4.39 -26.74
N ILE A 119 4.86 -3.12 -26.99
CA ILE A 119 4.91 -2.55 -28.35
C ILE A 119 6.28 -2.79 -29.04
N GLU A 120 7.35 -2.96 -28.27
CA GLU A 120 8.74 -2.97 -28.79
C GLU A 120 9.35 -4.37 -29.02
N ASN A 121 8.55 -5.45 -29.03
CA ASN A 121 9.11 -6.79 -29.25
C ASN A 121 8.23 -7.70 -30.15
N GLN A 122 8.20 -7.38 -31.44
CA GLN A 122 7.43 -8.16 -32.44
C GLN A 122 8.06 -9.52 -32.81
N GLN A 123 9.23 -9.90 -32.28
CA GLN A 123 9.91 -11.16 -32.66
C GLN A 123 10.50 -11.93 -31.46
N GLN A 124 9.65 -12.45 -30.58
CA GLN A 124 9.98 -13.67 -29.82
C GLN A 124 8.74 -14.48 -29.40
N PRO A 125 8.80 -15.83 -29.34
CA PRO A 125 7.60 -16.66 -29.21
C PRO A 125 7.30 -17.08 -27.77
N LEU A 126 6.03 -16.96 -27.37
CA LEU A 126 5.31 -17.82 -26.40
C LEU A 126 5.92 -18.10 -25.01
N LEU A 127 6.95 -17.37 -24.58
CA LEU A 127 7.44 -17.45 -23.20
C LEU A 127 6.37 -16.99 -22.20
N ALA A 128 6.39 -17.57 -20.99
CA ALA A 128 5.28 -17.49 -20.05
C ALA A 128 5.06 -16.08 -19.48
N VAL A 129 4.18 -15.31 -20.15
CA VAL A 129 3.72 -13.98 -19.73
C VAL A 129 3.07 -14.08 -18.34
N LYS A 130 3.79 -13.62 -17.31
CA LYS A 130 3.36 -13.58 -15.91
C LYS A 130 2.56 -12.31 -15.66
N ILE A 131 1.31 -12.45 -15.26
CA ILE A 131 0.40 -11.37 -14.89
C ILE A 131 0.98 -10.60 -13.69
N GLU A 132 1.37 -9.34 -13.95
CA GLU A 132 1.81 -8.36 -12.93
C GLU A 132 0.66 -7.92 -12.03
N LEU A 133 1.00 -7.41 -10.83
CA LEU A 133 0.00 -7.02 -9.84
C LEU A 133 -0.87 -5.87 -10.34
N GLU A 134 -0.28 -4.87 -11.00
CA GLU A 134 -0.98 -3.74 -11.61
C GLU A 134 -2.06 -4.17 -12.63
N GLN A 135 -1.74 -5.12 -13.51
CA GLN A 135 -2.63 -5.61 -14.56
C GLN A 135 -3.75 -6.47 -13.96
N LEU A 136 -3.45 -7.17 -12.85
CA LEU A 136 -4.47 -7.80 -12.03
C LEU A 136 -5.37 -6.77 -11.34
N ILE A 137 -4.82 -5.69 -10.74
CA ILE A 137 -5.61 -4.61 -10.11
C ILE A 137 -6.55 -3.98 -11.13
N ILE A 138 -6.03 -3.55 -12.29
CA ILE A 138 -6.79 -2.98 -13.41
C ILE A 138 -7.94 -3.93 -13.81
N SER A 139 -7.66 -5.23 -13.94
CA SER A 139 -8.69 -6.18 -14.35
C SER A 139 -9.67 -6.59 -13.24
N ILE A 140 -9.32 -6.38 -11.97
CA ILE A 140 -10.25 -6.52 -10.83
C ILE A 140 -11.16 -5.30 -10.73
N LEU A 141 -10.66 -4.10 -11.02
CA LEU A 141 -11.43 -2.84 -11.12
C LEU A 141 -12.48 -2.85 -12.23
N ASP A 142 -12.19 -3.55 -13.34
CA ASP A 142 -13.13 -3.80 -14.44
C ASP A 142 -14.17 -4.91 -14.13
N ASP A 143 -14.22 -5.49 -12.93
CA ASP A 143 -15.27 -6.46 -12.56
C ASP A 143 -16.57 -5.75 -12.11
N PRO A 144 -17.76 -6.12 -12.64
CA PRO A 144 -19.02 -5.48 -12.26
C PRO A 144 -19.41 -5.59 -10.78
N SER A 145 -18.96 -6.63 -10.07
CA SER A 145 -19.22 -6.76 -8.62
C SER A 145 -18.33 -5.81 -7.82
N VAL A 146 -17.05 -5.68 -8.19
CA VAL A 146 -16.11 -4.75 -7.58
C VAL A 146 -16.52 -3.30 -7.84
N SER A 147 -16.81 -2.95 -9.10
CA SER A 147 -17.25 -1.60 -9.49
C SER A 147 -18.54 -1.15 -8.79
N ARG A 148 -19.48 -2.09 -8.54
CA ARG A 148 -20.69 -1.81 -7.75
C ARG A 148 -20.35 -1.46 -6.29
N VAL A 149 -19.52 -2.28 -5.64
CA VAL A 149 -19.15 -2.10 -4.22
C VAL A 149 -18.30 -0.84 -4.01
N MET A 150 -17.43 -0.51 -4.98
CA MET A 150 -16.72 0.77 -4.99
C MET A 150 -17.69 1.95 -5.04
N ARG A 151 -18.74 1.87 -5.88
CA ARG A 151 -19.78 2.90 -5.98
C ARG A 151 -20.64 3.00 -4.72
N GLU A 152 -20.93 1.88 -4.04
CA GLU A 152 -21.56 1.86 -2.70
C GLU A 152 -20.71 2.61 -1.65
N ALA A 153 -19.39 2.71 -1.85
CA ALA A 153 -18.46 3.49 -1.02
C ALA A 153 -18.11 4.88 -1.61
N GLY A 154 -18.78 5.34 -2.67
CA GLY A 154 -18.50 6.63 -3.34
C GLY A 154 -17.31 6.63 -4.30
N PHE A 155 -16.59 5.51 -4.48
CA PHE A 155 -15.45 5.40 -5.40
C PHE A 155 -15.88 5.12 -6.84
N SER A 156 -15.30 5.88 -7.79
CA SER A 156 -15.33 5.53 -9.20
C SER A 156 -14.21 4.52 -9.52
N SER A 157 -14.59 3.29 -9.90
CA SER A 157 -13.60 2.25 -10.24
C SER A 157 -12.76 2.61 -11.48
N THR A 158 -13.28 3.44 -12.39
CA THR A 158 -12.52 3.95 -13.54
C THR A 158 -11.53 5.04 -13.15
N GLN A 159 -11.85 5.89 -12.16
CA GLN A 159 -10.91 6.89 -11.64
C GLN A 159 -9.72 6.22 -10.95
N VAL A 160 -9.99 5.25 -10.08
CA VAL A 160 -8.93 4.47 -9.40
C VAL A 160 -8.09 3.70 -10.43
N LYS A 161 -8.70 3.12 -11.47
CA LYS A 161 -7.98 2.47 -12.57
C LYS A 161 -7.05 3.43 -13.31
N ASN A 162 -7.54 4.60 -13.70
CA ASN A 162 -6.74 5.62 -14.37
C ASN A 162 -5.56 6.10 -13.49
N ASN A 163 -5.69 6.06 -12.17
CA ASN A 163 -4.60 6.39 -11.24
C ASN A 163 -3.54 5.26 -11.17
N VAL A 164 -3.96 3.98 -11.13
CA VAL A 164 -3.04 2.83 -11.25
C VAL A 164 -2.26 2.88 -12.58
N GLU A 165 -2.94 3.16 -13.69
CA GLU A 165 -2.31 3.27 -15.03
C GLU A 165 -1.30 4.44 -15.11
N LYS A 166 -1.54 5.57 -14.43
CA LYS A 166 -0.57 6.66 -14.31
C LYS A 166 0.64 6.27 -13.46
N ALA A 167 0.43 5.64 -12.31
CA ALA A 167 1.51 5.27 -11.39
C ALA A 167 2.53 4.33 -12.08
N VAL A 168 2.04 3.30 -12.76
CA VAL A 168 2.86 2.40 -13.60
C VAL A 168 3.63 3.18 -14.69
N SER A 169 2.96 4.13 -15.35
CA SER A 169 3.57 4.95 -16.41
C SER A 169 4.69 5.86 -15.87
N LEU A 170 4.59 6.32 -14.62
CA LEU A 170 5.61 7.16 -13.95
C LEU A 170 6.83 6.35 -13.50
N GLU A 171 6.64 5.12 -13.01
CA GLU A 171 7.77 4.23 -12.71
C GLU A 171 8.56 3.85 -13.98
N LEU A 172 7.87 3.56 -15.09
CA LEU A 172 8.51 3.22 -16.36
C LEU A 172 9.37 4.38 -16.90
N CYS A 173 8.88 5.62 -16.81
CA CYS A 173 9.63 6.82 -17.19
C CYS A 173 10.84 7.07 -16.26
N SER A 174 10.73 6.71 -14.98
CA SER A 174 11.77 6.88 -13.98
C SER A 174 12.95 5.90 -14.14
N GLN A 175 12.79 4.82 -14.92
CA GLN A 175 13.86 3.85 -15.20
C GLN A 175 14.76 4.26 -16.38
N SER A 176 14.45 5.36 -17.07
CA SER A 176 15.28 5.91 -18.17
C SER A 176 15.89 7.28 -17.81
N SER A 177 17.19 7.26 -17.46
CA SER A 177 18.18 8.37 -17.38
C SER A 177 18.69 8.75 -15.96
N PRO A 178 20.01 8.86 -15.76
CA PRO A 178 20.60 9.54 -14.59
C PRO A 178 20.43 11.07 -14.64
N PRO A 179 20.55 11.79 -13.50
CA PRO A 179 20.29 13.22 -13.44
C PRO A 179 21.49 14.07 -13.93
N HIS A 180 21.36 14.69 -15.09
CA HIS A 180 22.25 15.77 -15.52
C HIS A 180 21.63 17.15 -15.31
N LYS A 181 22.20 17.93 -14.39
CA LYS A 181 22.04 19.39 -14.38
C LYS A 181 22.75 19.97 -15.60
N ASN A 182 22.11 20.91 -16.30
CA ASN A 182 22.82 21.99 -16.99
C ASN A 182 21.91 23.19 -17.26
N ASN A 183 22.46 24.39 -17.13
CA ASN A 183 21.83 25.63 -17.59
C ASN A 183 22.31 25.93 -19.01
N SER A 184 21.40 26.14 -19.95
CA SER A 184 21.70 26.88 -21.18
C SER A 184 20.42 27.45 -21.79
N LYS A 185 20.47 28.73 -22.17
CA LYS A 185 19.43 29.43 -22.96
C LYS A 185 19.79 29.28 -24.44
N GLU A 186 18.82 29.31 -25.36
CA GLU A 186 18.65 30.42 -26.32
C GLU A 186 17.40 30.25 -27.22
N ASN A 187 17.12 31.25 -28.06
CA ASN A 187 15.83 31.53 -28.70
C ASN A 187 15.78 31.16 -30.20
N SER A 188 14.57 30.88 -30.71
CA SER A 188 14.02 31.37 -32.02
C SER A 188 12.72 30.63 -32.40
N LEU A 189 11.72 31.16 -33.14
CA LEU A 189 11.21 32.53 -33.45
C LEU A 189 9.87 32.33 -34.25
N LEU A 190 8.88 33.23 -34.40
CA LEU A 190 8.66 34.60 -33.93
C LEU A 190 7.57 34.64 -32.82
N THR A 191 6.27 35.02 -32.96
CA THR A 191 5.45 35.48 -34.10
C THR A 191 4.41 36.53 -33.67
N LEU A 192 4.63 37.76 -34.15
CA LEU A 192 3.75 38.94 -34.27
C LEU A 192 2.98 39.49 -33.04
N GLN A 193 3.41 40.71 -32.65
CA GLN A 193 2.81 41.75 -31.80
C GLN A 193 1.71 42.57 -32.54
N PRO A 194 1.12 43.68 -31.98
CA PRO A 194 1.27 44.36 -30.67
C PRO A 194 -0.07 44.41 -29.88
N SER A 195 -0.34 45.20 -28.82
CA SER A 195 0.32 46.27 -28.03
C SER A 195 -0.19 46.17 -26.55
N SER A 196 0.04 47.03 -25.54
CA SER A 196 0.76 48.32 -25.34
C SER A 196 1.27 48.41 -23.86
N SER A 197 1.66 49.59 -23.34
CA SER A 197 2.14 49.80 -21.95
C SER A 197 2.21 51.32 -21.59
N PRO A 198 2.60 51.79 -20.37
CA PRO A 198 2.66 51.20 -19.01
C PRO A 198 1.98 52.18 -17.98
N PRO A 199 2.39 52.35 -16.68
CA PRO A 199 2.89 51.45 -15.61
C PRO A 199 2.00 51.49 -14.32
N THR A 200 2.44 50.86 -13.20
CA THR A 200 2.62 51.46 -11.84
C THR A 200 2.32 50.51 -10.63
N THR A 201 3.30 50.37 -9.71
CA THR A 201 3.31 49.89 -8.29
C THR A 201 2.57 48.62 -7.79
N GLN A 202 3.36 47.77 -7.12
CA GLN A 202 3.13 47.16 -5.78
C GLN A 202 1.77 46.52 -5.41
N ASN A 203 1.73 45.18 -5.34
CA ASN A 203 1.78 44.47 -4.04
C ASN A 203 1.81 42.94 -4.21
N GLU A 204 2.65 42.24 -3.44
CA GLU A 204 2.56 40.77 -3.33
C GLU A 204 1.54 40.36 -2.25
N ARG A 205 0.45 39.72 -2.68
CA ARG A 205 -0.37 38.85 -1.81
C ARG A 205 -0.57 37.52 -2.50
N LYS A 206 0.36 36.57 -2.26
CA LYS A 206 0.17 35.17 -2.67
C LYS A 206 -0.98 34.56 -1.85
N THR A 207 -2.06 34.21 -2.54
CA THR A 207 -3.20 33.48 -1.99
C THR A 207 -2.73 32.16 -1.38
N ARG A 208 -3.11 31.88 -0.13
CA ARG A 208 -2.73 30.66 0.59
C ARG A 208 -3.71 29.53 0.30
N ASN A 209 -3.23 28.42 -0.25
CA ASN A 209 -4.06 27.24 -0.49
C ASN A 209 -4.47 26.57 0.84
N PRO A 210 -5.76 26.27 1.07
CA PRO A 210 -6.22 25.60 2.28
C PRO A 210 -6.24 24.07 2.08
N SER A 211 -5.07 23.45 1.91
CA SER A 211 -4.95 22.00 1.65
C SER A 211 -3.78 21.30 2.34
N GLU A 212 -3.10 21.97 3.26
CA GLU A 212 -2.21 21.34 4.24
C GLU A 212 -2.90 21.43 5.60
N ILE A 213 -3.23 20.28 6.21
CA ILE A 213 -3.41 20.22 7.66
C ILE A 213 -2.00 20.37 8.24
N PRO A 214 -1.68 21.45 8.97
CA PRO A 214 -0.32 21.61 9.47
C PRO A 214 -0.03 20.47 10.44
N ILE A 215 1.12 19.80 10.27
CA ILE A 215 1.66 18.91 11.30
C ILE A 215 1.74 19.75 12.56
N ARG A 216 0.94 19.43 13.58
CA ARG A 216 0.92 20.21 14.80
C ARG A 216 2.21 19.85 15.51
N ASN A 217 3.17 20.79 15.53
CA ASN A 217 4.40 20.63 16.32
C ASN A 217 4.08 20.32 17.79
N GLU A 218 2.90 20.74 18.25
CA GLU A 218 2.24 20.33 19.50
C GLU A 218 2.20 18.81 19.70
N ASP A 219 1.73 18.04 18.71
CA ASP A 219 1.58 16.59 18.82
C ASP A 219 2.98 15.92 18.96
N VAL A 220 4.00 16.46 18.26
CA VAL A 220 5.40 16.03 18.39
C VAL A 220 5.98 16.42 19.75
N ASN A 221 5.68 17.63 20.26
CA ASN A 221 6.09 18.10 21.59
C ASN A 221 5.50 17.21 22.69
N ILE A 222 4.20 16.87 22.61
CA ILE A 222 3.51 15.97 23.55
C ILE A 222 4.17 14.59 23.56
N ILE A 223 4.61 14.07 22.41
CA ILE A 223 5.34 12.79 22.35
C ILE A 223 6.73 12.92 23.02
N ILE A 224 7.47 14.00 22.75
CA ILE A 224 8.78 14.27 23.39
C ILE A 224 8.63 14.39 24.91
N GLU A 225 7.65 15.15 25.40
CA GLU A 225 7.36 15.30 26.82
C GLU A 225 6.94 13.96 27.46
N THR A 226 6.08 13.19 26.77
CA THR A 226 5.64 11.86 27.22
C THR A 226 6.83 10.92 27.36
N LEU A 227 7.75 10.89 26.38
CA LEU A 227 8.95 10.04 26.42
C LEU A 227 9.93 10.46 27.53
N SER A 228 10.12 11.77 27.72
CA SER A 228 10.99 12.31 28.79
C SER A 228 10.45 12.00 30.19
N THR A 229 9.15 12.24 30.40
CA THR A 229 8.47 12.08 31.71
C THR A 229 8.23 10.60 32.05
N SER A 230 7.92 9.77 31.07
CA SER A 230 7.45 8.39 31.29
C SER A 230 8.54 7.34 31.46
N ARG A 231 9.69 7.67 32.09
CA ARG A 231 10.78 6.70 32.37
C ARG A 231 10.32 5.39 33.07
N LYS A 232 9.13 5.36 33.68
CA LYS A 232 8.49 4.18 34.28
C LYS A 232 7.74 3.27 33.29
N ARG A 233 7.42 3.72 32.07
CA ARG A 233 6.71 2.95 31.03
C ARG A 233 7.62 2.79 29.80
N LYS A 234 8.05 1.56 29.52
CA LYS A 234 9.02 1.23 28.45
C LYS A 234 8.44 1.19 27.03
N SER A 235 7.21 1.66 26.82
CA SER A 235 6.49 1.54 25.55
C SER A 235 5.49 2.67 25.38
N LEU A 236 5.50 3.28 24.20
CA LEU A 236 4.52 4.26 23.74
C LEU A 236 3.84 3.69 22.48
N VAL A 237 2.53 3.86 22.35
CA VAL A 237 1.77 3.51 21.15
C VAL A 237 1.01 4.76 20.74
N ILE A 238 1.20 5.18 19.49
CA ILE A 238 0.50 6.33 18.90
C ILE A 238 -0.68 5.77 18.10
N VAL A 239 -1.86 6.35 18.28
CA VAL A 239 -3.11 5.91 17.64
C VAL A 239 -3.73 7.12 16.94
N GLY A 240 -4.19 6.94 15.71
CA GLY A 240 -4.79 8.00 14.90
C GLY A 240 -5.46 7.45 13.63
N GLU A 241 -6.22 8.31 12.95
CA GLU A 241 -7.11 7.91 11.85
C GLU A 241 -6.39 7.69 10.51
N CYS A 242 -5.18 8.24 10.36
CA CYS A 242 -4.40 8.20 9.12
C CYS A 242 -2.96 7.74 9.40
N ILE A 243 -2.56 6.63 8.78
CA ILE A 243 -1.20 6.08 8.90
C ILE A 243 -0.17 7.11 8.42
N SER A 244 -0.38 7.75 7.28
CA SER A 244 0.56 8.74 6.72
C SER A 244 0.77 9.96 7.63
N ASN A 245 -0.26 10.39 8.38
CA ASN A 245 -0.11 11.44 9.39
C ASN A 245 0.75 10.95 10.56
N LEU A 246 0.52 9.73 11.05
CA LEU A 246 1.31 9.12 12.13
C LEU A 246 2.78 8.93 11.71
N GLU A 247 3.04 8.41 10.51
CA GLU A 247 4.38 8.25 9.95
C GLU A 247 5.08 9.60 9.80
N THR A 248 4.37 10.64 9.34
CA THR A 248 4.92 12.01 9.25
C THR A 248 5.26 12.58 10.63
N THR A 249 4.38 12.40 11.63
CA THR A 249 4.63 12.81 13.02
C THR A 249 5.80 12.06 13.65
N VAL A 250 5.98 10.77 13.35
CA VAL A 250 7.13 9.96 13.82
C VAL A 250 8.42 10.35 13.10
N SER A 251 8.37 10.65 11.79
CA SER A 251 9.54 11.15 11.06
C SER A 251 9.98 12.51 11.62
N ALA A 252 9.04 13.43 11.87
CA ALA A 252 9.32 14.72 12.49
C ALA A 252 9.86 14.58 13.93
N LEU A 253 9.43 13.56 14.67
CA LEU A 253 10.01 13.22 15.98
C LEU A 253 11.47 12.76 15.85
N MET A 254 11.76 11.82 14.94
CA MET A 254 13.12 11.32 14.69
C MET A 254 14.05 12.45 14.24
N ASP A 255 13.63 13.24 13.26
CA ASP A 255 14.37 14.41 12.76
C ASP A 255 14.74 15.39 13.87
N ARG A 256 13.83 15.63 14.83
CA ARG A 256 14.06 16.55 15.95
C ARG A 256 14.95 15.95 17.03
N VAL A 257 14.93 14.64 17.23
CA VAL A 257 15.88 13.95 18.13
C VAL A 257 17.29 13.98 17.53
N ASP A 258 17.44 13.66 16.24
CA ASP A 258 18.74 13.66 15.54
C ASP A 258 19.35 15.07 15.41
N LYS A 259 18.51 16.12 15.31
CA LYS A 259 18.94 17.54 15.41
C LYS A 259 19.24 18.00 16.84
N GLY A 260 18.87 17.23 17.86
CA GLY A 260 19.00 17.64 19.27
C GLY A 260 18.00 18.72 19.70
N GLU A 261 16.86 18.86 19.05
CA GLU A 261 15.75 19.77 19.43
C GLU A 261 14.86 19.20 20.56
N VAL A 262 15.47 18.44 21.46
CA VAL A 262 14.81 17.67 22.53
C VAL A 262 15.47 17.93 23.88
N PRO A 263 14.76 17.70 25.01
CA PRO A 263 15.34 17.79 26.35
C PRO A 263 16.59 16.92 26.51
N ASP A 264 17.49 17.32 27.42
CA ASP A 264 18.79 16.67 27.61
C ASP A 264 18.65 15.18 27.99
N SER A 265 17.55 14.81 28.63
CA SER A 265 17.13 13.43 28.93
C SER A 265 16.89 12.53 27.70
N LEU A 266 16.76 13.13 26.51
CA LEU A 266 16.53 12.47 25.22
C LEU A 266 17.64 12.71 24.18
N ARG A 267 18.54 13.70 24.37
CA ARG A 267 19.69 13.94 23.46
C ARG A 267 20.61 12.72 23.31
N GLU A 268 20.71 11.91 24.35
CA GLU A 268 21.55 10.70 24.35
C GLU A 268 20.80 9.47 23.84
N VAL A 269 19.54 9.60 23.43
CA VAL A 269 18.70 8.48 22.99
C VAL A 269 18.82 8.27 21.48
N LYS A 270 19.15 7.06 21.05
CA LYS A 270 19.15 6.68 19.64
C LYS A 270 17.84 6.02 19.25
N PHE A 271 17.22 6.49 18.17
CA PHE A 271 16.11 5.80 17.51
C PHE A 271 16.65 4.69 16.60
N ILE A 272 15.98 3.54 16.61
CA ILE A 272 16.23 2.43 15.69
C ILE A 272 14.88 2.07 15.06
N SER A 273 14.75 2.30 13.75
CA SER A 273 13.62 1.79 12.97
C SER A 273 13.81 0.31 12.71
N ILE A 274 12.89 -0.52 13.18
CA ILE A 274 12.87 -1.95 12.89
C ILE A 274 12.09 -2.15 11.58
N PRO A 275 12.63 -2.89 10.59
CA PRO A 275 11.90 -3.20 9.36
C PRO A 275 10.53 -3.84 9.66
N PRO A 276 9.46 -3.51 8.90
CA PRO A 276 8.12 -4.01 9.17
C PRO A 276 8.09 -5.52 9.35
N LEU A 277 7.50 -6.00 10.44
CA LEU A 277 7.69 -7.40 10.85
C LEU A 277 7.01 -8.42 9.91
N TYR A 278 6.17 -7.98 8.98
CA TYR A 278 5.69 -8.82 7.87
C TYR A 278 6.79 -9.24 6.88
N SER A 279 7.90 -8.48 6.78
CA SER A 279 9.01 -8.80 5.87
C SER A 279 9.72 -10.10 6.27
N PHE A 280 9.61 -10.50 7.54
CA PHE A 280 10.17 -11.74 8.07
C PHE A 280 9.28 -12.97 7.75
N CYS A 281 8.04 -12.78 7.30
CA CYS A 281 7.11 -13.88 7.01
C CYS A 281 7.46 -14.71 5.76
N ASN A 282 8.41 -14.24 4.94
CA ASN A 282 8.95 -14.95 3.78
C ASN A 282 10.40 -15.43 4.00
N LEU A 283 11.00 -15.14 5.16
CA LEU A 283 12.39 -15.52 5.49
C LEU A 283 12.43 -16.89 6.16
N HIS A 284 13.58 -17.56 6.04
CA HIS A 284 13.87 -18.78 6.78
C HIS A 284 14.13 -18.46 8.27
N ARG A 285 13.82 -19.41 9.16
CA ARG A 285 13.91 -19.21 10.62
C ARG A 285 15.29 -18.74 11.05
N GLU A 286 16.31 -19.31 10.42
CA GLU A 286 17.72 -19.04 10.63
C GLU A 286 18.09 -17.58 10.29
N GLU A 287 17.49 -17.03 9.22
CA GLU A 287 17.67 -15.63 8.81
C GLU A 287 16.97 -14.67 9.78
N VAL A 288 15.78 -15.04 10.28
CA VAL A 288 15.04 -14.29 11.30
C VAL A 288 15.83 -14.26 12.61
N GLU A 289 16.35 -15.41 13.07
CA GLU A 289 17.18 -15.52 14.27
C GLU A 289 18.50 -14.74 14.12
N GLN A 290 19.14 -14.77 12.93
CA GLN A 290 20.31 -13.93 12.64
C GLN A 290 19.97 -12.44 12.77
N LYS A 291 18.89 -11.96 12.15
CA LYS A 291 18.50 -10.54 12.18
C LYS A 291 18.11 -10.06 13.57
N ILE A 292 17.48 -10.91 14.38
CA ILE A 292 17.23 -10.65 15.81
C ILE A 292 18.55 -10.62 16.60
N GLY A 293 19.51 -11.48 16.26
CA GLY A 293 20.86 -11.47 16.82
C GLY A 293 21.63 -10.18 16.53
N GLU A 294 21.63 -9.73 15.26
CA GLU A 294 22.19 -8.45 14.82
C GLU A 294 21.58 -7.27 15.60
N LEU A 295 20.24 -7.21 15.70
CA LEU A 295 19.53 -6.19 16.47
C LEU A 295 19.85 -6.26 17.97
N SER A 296 19.95 -7.45 18.56
CA SER A 296 20.37 -7.63 19.96
C SER A 296 21.79 -7.11 20.19
N CYS A 297 22.69 -7.34 19.23
CA CYS A 297 24.06 -6.84 19.29
C CYS A 297 24.13 -5.31 19.16
N LEU A 298 23.31 -4.72 18.28
CA LEU A 298 23.17 -3.28 18.12
C LEU A 298 22.61 -2.59 19.37
N VAL A 299 21.65 -3.21 20.07
CA VAL A 299 21.14 -2.70 21.35
C VAL A 299 22.19 -2.85 22.47
N LYS A 300 22.99 -3.93 22.46
CA LYS A 300 24.08 -4.16 23.43
C LYS A 300 25.27 -3.21 23.25
N SER A 301 25.61 -2.79 22.03
CA SER A 301 26.67 -1.80 21.80
C SER A 301 26.28 -0.37 22.21
N LEU A 302 24.98 -0.12 22.39
CA LEU A 302 24.43 1.16 22.83
C LEU A 302 24.21 1.25 24.35
N VAL A 303 24.73 0.34 25.17
CA VAL A 303 24.43 0.23 26.62
C VAL A 303 24.71 1.47 27.49
N GLY A 304 25.50 2.44 27.01
CA GLY A 304 25.66 3.76 27.66
C GLY A 304 24.68 4.85 27.22
N LYS A 305 23.79 4.55 26.26
CA LYS A 305 22.84 5.49 25.63
C LYS A 305 21.43 4.92 25.65
N GLY A 306 20.42 5.78 25.71
CA GLY A 306 19.04 5.33 25.62
C GLY A 306 18.73 4.79 24.23
N VAL A 307 17.80 3.83 24.12
CA VAL A 307 17.38 3.27 22.84
C VAL A 307 15.85 3.29 22.75
N ILE A 308 15.32 3.86 21.67
CA ILE A 308 13.90 3.75 21.30
C ILE A 308 13.80 2.91 20.03
N LEU A 309 13.05 1.81 20.13
CA LEU A 309 12.75 0.92 19.01
C LEU A 309 11.42 1.36 18.38
N TYR A 310 11.44 1.78 17.12
CA TYR A 310 10.24 2.03 16.33
C TYR A 310 9.85 0.75 15.56
N LEU A 311 8.58 0.36 15.68
CA LEU A 311 8.06 -0.94 15.19
C LEU A 311 7.16 -0.81 13.94
N GLY A 312 7.00 0.40 13.38
CA GLY A 312 6.12 0.65 12.25
C GLY A 312 4.62 0.55 12.57
N ASP A 313 3.81 0.41 11.52
CA ASP A 313 2.38 0.05 11.63
C ASP A 313 2.24 -1.28 12.39
N LEU A 314 1.50 -1.28 13.50
CA LEU A 314 1.28 -2.45 14.35
C LEU A 314 0.10 -3.33 13.89
N LYS A 315 -0.59 -2.98 12.80
CA LYS A 315 -1.76 -3.71 12.28
C LYS A 315 -1.54 -5.23 12.14
N TRP A 316 -0.35 -5.64 11.70
CA TRP A 316 0.01 -7.05 11.51
C TRP A 316 -0.16 -7.91 12.79
N ILE A 317 -0.09 -7.31 13.98
CA ILE A 317 -0.34 -8.04 15.25
C ILE A 317 -1.76 -8.59 15.30
N SER A 318 -2.74 -7.88 14.73
CA SER A 318 -4.13 -8.34 14.66
C SER A 318 -4.35 -9.42 13.59
N ASP A 319 -3.66 -9.32 12.45
CA ASP A 319 -3.76 -10.29 11.35
C ASP A 319 -3.16 -11.67 11.73
N TYR A 320 -2.09 -11.68 12.55
CA TYR A 320 -1.37 -12.89 12.96
C TYR A 320 -1.82 -13.52 14.29
N ARG A 321 -2.59 -12.82 15.15
CA ARG A 321 -3.15 -13.40 16.40
C ARG A 321 -4.30 -14.41 16.20
N LEU A 322 -4.58 -14.80 14.95
CA LEU A 322 -5.64 -15.73 14.55
C LEU A 322 -5.07 -16.91 13.73
N ALA A 323 -3.91 -17.42 14.16
CA ALA A 323 -3.23 -18.60 13.62
C ALA A 323 -3.06 -19.65 14.73
#